data_AF-E9DRA3-F1
#
_entry.id   AF-E9DRA3-F1
#
_cell.length_a   1.000
_cell.length_b   1.000
_cell.length_c   1.000
_cell.angle_alpha   90.00
_cell.angle_beta   90.00
_cell.angle_gamma   90.00
#
_symmetry.space_group_name_H-M   'P 1'
#
loop_
_entity.id
_entity.type
_entity.pdbx_description
1 polymer ?
#
loop_
_entity_poly.entity_id
_entity_poly.type
_entity_poly.pdbx_seq_one_letter_code
_entity_poly.pdbx_strand_id
1 'polypeptide(L)'
;MYEIQDVPGKGKGLIATQAIPKGTRILSEKPIITVPKQTTMSIEQFARLVSRQVDALSKNHQQELLALPTVHTFNDDAQKYLEITRANALPANDGEAGIFLQACRINHACDNNAHNNWNKNIKQHTVHALRDIEKGEEITIYYMGAYWNRETRIRRLQERFGFICSCGLCSLPPDQSQESDKRLEKLLHLDDLIGRGGVLGVLSNPLQKLHHVDHRVRLHEQGPNDSGLPQAYFFAAQIAIAHGDLARARIFVDRAVDGRICFEGDDSHNVSELKALAHDMSEDELYGLSMKWKTAVNDVPQGLDPAELEDWLWRREKPRQPGQLADLRDRTTFPAFPGLPHDRDESYYFEDPSGLMGLSRRNWCFLAEIRQVTAFTRLQFEIEDVDGQSLPLFFYTDGGGMGLERAQVKEGFTVAILQAKQHSFAFDRPGIRHEQPTRMKVRRTPVTIRAV
;
A
#
# COMPACT_ATOMS: atom_id res chain seq x y z
N MET A 1 -28.07 13.65 13.27
CA MET A 1 -27.46 12.92 12.12
C MET A 1 -27.57 11.42 12.30
N TYR A 2 -27.43 10.90 13.53
CA TYR A 2 -27.59 9.48 13.82
C TYR A 2 -28.31 9.26 15.16
N GLU A 3 -28.72 8.01 15.39
CA GLU A 3 -29.24 7.51 16.66
C GLU A 3 -28.54 6.18 17.02
N ILE A 4 -28.41 5.91 18.31
CA ILE A 4 -27.92 4.61 18.80
C ILE A 4 -29.10 3.65 18.89
N GLN A 5 -29.06 2.56 18.14
CA GLN A 5 -30.13 1.56 18.11
C GLN A 5 -29.57 0.15 18.33
N ASP A 6 -30.43 -0.79 18.72
CA ASP A 6 -30.06 -2.20 18.76
C ASP A 6 -30.00 -2.76 17.33
N VAL A 7 -28.86 -3.36 17.00
CA VAL A 7 -28.57 -3.96 15.69
C VAL A 7 -28.51 -5.47 15.86
N PRO A 8 -29.39 -6.24 15.17
CA PRO A 8 -29.44 -7.69 15.29
C PRO A 8 -28.07 -8.34 15.11
N GLY A 9 -27.64 -9.11 16.11
CA GLY A 9 -26.36 -9.84 16.10
C GLY A 9 -25.10 -9.00 16.33
N LYS A 10 -25.22 -7.66 16.49
CA LYS A 10 -24.08 -6.75 16.72
C LYS A 10 -24.19 -5.91 18.00
N GLY A 11 -25.28 -6.05 18.76
CA GLY A 11 -25.49 -5.26 19.97
C GLY A 11 -26.03 -3.88 19.63
N LYS A 12 -25.33 -2.80 20.00
CA LYS A 12 -25.74 -1.43 19.65
C LYS A 12 -24.94 -0.92 18.46
N GLY A 13 -25.54 -0.06 17.63
CA GLY A 13 -24.92 0.55 16.47
C GLY A 13 -25.42 1.97 16.24
N LEU A 14 -24.71 2.75 15.42
CA LEU A 14 -25.16 4.07 14.99
C LEU A 14 -25.92 3.95 13.68
N ILE A 15 -27.17 4.41 13.65
CA ILE A 15 -28.03 4.40 12.46
C ILE A 15 -28.25 5.84 11.99
N ALA A 16 -28.02 6.11 10.71
CA ALA A 16 -28.21 7.44 10.14
C ALA A 16 -29.70 7.83 10.18
N THR A 17 -30.03 8.99 10.75
CA THR A 17 -31.42 9.50 10.82
C THR A 17 -31.82 10.36 9.62
N GLN A 18 -30.85 10.69 8.78
CA GLN A 18 -30.96 11.47 7.55
C GLN A 18 -29.81 11.06 6.61
N ALA A 19 -29.88 11.45 5.33
CA ALA A 19 -28.74 11.28 4.43
C ALA A 19 -27.52 12.09 4.93
N ILE A 20 -26.34 11.50 4.89
CA ILE A 20 -25.08 12.09 5.32
C ILE A 20 -24.13 12.14 4.11
N PRO A 21 -23.82 13.32 3.57
CA PRO A 21 -22.91 13.45 2.45
C PRO A 21 -21.49 12.97 2.79
N LYS A 22 -20.78 12.46 1.78
CA LYS A 22 -19.35 12.18 1.81
C LYS A 22 -18.57 13.38 2.38
N GLY A 23 -17.59 13.11 3.25
CA GLY A 23 -16.78 14.16 3.87
C GLY A 23 -17.35 14.72 5.18
N THR A 24 -18.61 14.44 5.49
CA THR A 24 -19.25 14.99 6.70
C THR A 24 -18.62 14.42 7.96
N ARG A 25 -18.25 15.29 8.92
CA ARG A 25 -17.93 14.89 10.30
C ARG A 25 -19.19 14.41 11.00
N ILE A 26 -19.31 13.11 11.17
CA ILE A 26 -20.46 12.44 11.81
C ILE A 26 -20.46 12.72 13.31
N LEU A 27 -19.31 12.53 13.98
CA LEU A 27 -19.15 12.81 15.41
C LEU A 27 -17.74 13.30 15.75
N SER A 28 -17.64 13.95 16.92
CA SER A 28 -16.39 14.39 17.54
C SER A 28 -16.51 14.22 19.06
N GLU A 29 -15.62 13.44 19.67
CA GLU A 29 -15.76 13.01 21.06
C GLU A 29 -14.43 13.03 21.82
N LYS A 30 -14.45 13.47 23.08
CA LYS A 30 -13.29 13.39 23.99
C LYS A 30 -13.24 12.02 24.66
N PRO A 31 -12.04 11.46 24.93
CA PRO A 31 -11.94 10.20 25.64
C PRO A 31 -12.38 10.37 27.10
N ILE A 32 -13.10 9.39 27.64
CA ILE A 32 -13.38 9.28 29.08
C ILE A 32 -12.30 8.48 29.81
N ILE A 33 -11.55 7.66 29.08
CA ILE A 33 -10.38 6.90 29.55
C ILE A 33 -9.32 7.01 28.48
N THR A 34 -8.07 7.21 28.89
CA THR A 34 -6.89 7.19 27.99
C THR A 34 -5.88 6.17 28.49
N VAL A 35 -5.35 5.37 27.57
CA VAL A 35 -4.38 4.31 27.83
C VAL A 35 -3.28 4.31 26.77
N PRO A 36 -2.04 3.92 27.12
CA PRO A 36 -0.99 3.72 26.12
C PRO A 36 -1.37 2.60 25.14
N LYS A 37 -1.16 2.83 23.82
CA LYS A 37 -1.33 1.81 22.76
C LYS A 37 -0.34 0.65 22.92
N GLN A 38 0.89 0.97 23.28
CA GLN A 38 1.96 0.01 23.56
C GLN A 38 2.44 0.23 24.98
N THR A 39 2.54 -0.84 25.75
CA THR A 39 2.93 -0.75 27.14
C THR A 39 3.75 -1.96 27.57
N THR A 40 4.76 -1.72 28.39
CA THR A 40 5.53 -2.75 29.10
C THR A 40 4.96 -3.06 30.48
N MET A 41 3.85 -2.41 30.85
CA MET A 41 3.17 -2.62 32.12
C MET A 41 2.69 -4.07 32.24
N SER A 42 2.78 -4.62 33.45
CA SER A 42 2.12 -5.89 33.76
C SER A 42 0.60 -5.72 33.63
N ILE A 43 -0.11 -6.83 33.43
CA ILE A 43 -1.58 -6.84 33.36
C ILE A 43 -2.20 -6.17 34.59
N GLU A 44 -1.64 -6.42 35.78
CA GLU A 44 -2.11 -5.82 37.04
C GLU A 44 -1.86 -4.32 37.14
N GLN A 45 -0.72 -3.84 36.63
CA GLN A 45 -0.44 -2.40 36.57
C GLN A 45 -1.39 -1.72 35.60
N PHE A 46 -1.66 -2.35 34.47
CA PHE A 46 -2.55 -1.80 33.44
C PHE A 46 -4.01 -1.81 33.90
N ALA A 47 -4.47 -2.89 34.54
CA ALA A 47 -5.77 -2.94 35.19
C ALA A 47 -5.94 -1.82 36.23
N ARG A 48 -4.93 -1.61 37.11
CA ARG A 48 -4.95 -0.52 38.09
C ARG A 48 -5.02 0.88 37.46
N LEU A 49 -4.32 1.10 36.33
CA LEU A 49 -4.40 2.35 35.59
C LEU A 49 -5.82 2.61 35.07
N VAL A 50 -6.46 1.59 34.51
CA VAL A 50 -7.82 1.69 33.99
C VAL A 50 -8.81 1.89 35.14
N SER A 51 -8.75 1.08 36.20
CA SER A 51 -9.66 1.19 37.35
C SER A 51 -9.65 2.57 37.97
N ARG A 52 -8.47 3.18 38.18
CA ARG A 52 -8.38 4.55 38.73
C ARG A 52 -9.11 5.58 37.86
N GLN A 53 -9.05 5.44 36.54
CA GLN A 53 -9.78 6.33 35.63
C GLN A 53 -11.28 6.08 35.71
N VAL A 54 -11.71 4.80 35.72
CA VAL A 54 -13.13 4.43 35.86
C VAL A 54 -13.72 4.94 37.17
N ASP A 55 -13.00 4.79 38.28
CA ASP A 55 -13.44 5.23 39.61
C ASP A 55 -13.61 6.76 39.70
N ALA A 56 -12.88 7.51 38.88
CA ALA A 56 -12.99 8.96 38.77
C ALA A 56 -14.16 9.42 37.87
N LEU A 57 -14.82 8.52 37.14
CA LEU A 57 -15.97 8.85 36.30
C LEU A 57 -17.25 9.09 37.11
N SER A 58 -18.19 9.82 36.51
CA SER A 58 -19.55 9.91 37.04
C SER A 58 -20.23 8.53 37.03
N LYS A 59 -21.23 8.32 37.90
CA LYS A 59 -21.99 7.07 37.93
C LYS A 59 -22.68 6.75 36.60
N ASN A 60 -23.12 7.78 35.87
CA ASN A 60 -23.69 7.59 34.54
C ASN A 60 -22.63 7.09 33.54
N HIS A 61 -21.46 7.72 33.48
CA HIS A 61 -20.38 7.26 32.58
C HIS A 61 -19.86 5.86 32.95
N GLN A 62 -19.81 5.51 34.24
CA GLN A 62 -19.49 4.14 34.67
C GLN A 62 -20.50 3.13 34.12
N GLN A 63 -21.81 3.44 34.20
CA GLN A 63 -22.86 2.58 33.66
C GLN A 63 -22.77 2.44 32.14
N GLU A 64 -22.55 3.55 31.42
CA GLU A 64 -22.42 3.54 29.96
C GLU A 64 -21.19 2.76 29.49
N LEU A 65 -20.05 2.89 30.19
CA LEU A 65 -18.84 2.10 29.93
C LEU A 65 -19.07 0.62 30.19
N LEU A 66 -19.74 0.27 31.30
CA LEU A 66 -20.05 -1.11 31.65
C LEU A 66 -21.02 -1.78 30.66
N ALA A 67 -21.74 -0.99 29.88
CA ALA A 67 -22.62 -1.46 28.81
C ALA A 67 -21.89 -1.66 27.46
N LEU A 68 -20.59 -1.36 27.35
CA LEU A 68 -19.80 -1.66 26.15
C LEU A 68 -19.53 -3.16 25.99
N PRO A 69 -19.46 -3.69 24.76
CA PRO A 69 -19.31 -5.12 24.53
C PRO A 69 -17.91 -5.62 24.90
N THR A 70 -17.84 -6.85 25.42
CA THR A 70 -16.60 -7.63 25.54
C THR A 70 -16.93 -9.12 25.43
N VAL A 71 -16.01 -9.91 24.88
CA VAL A 71 -16.17 -11.37 24.71
C VAL A 71 -15.52 -12.19 25.82
N HIS A 72 -14.66 -11.55 26.62
CA HIS A 72 -13.91 -12.24 27.66
C HIS A 72 -14.66 -12.25 28.99
N THR A 73 -14.59 -13.38 29.68
CA THR A 73 -15.06 -13.50 31.06
C THR A 73 -14.06 -12.83 32.02
N PHE A 74 -14.56 -12.37 33.15
CA PHE A 74 -13.79 -11.65 34.16
C PHE A 74 -14.18 -12.13 35.56
N ASN A 75 -13.20 -12.13 36.46
CA ASN A 75 -13.36 -12.61 37.83
C ASN A 75 -13.58 -11.47 38.84
N ASP A 76 -13.22 -10.24 38.47
CA ASP A 76 -13.37 -9.03 39.28
C ASP A 76 -13.59 -7.78 38.41
N ASP A 77 -13.91 -6.66 39.06
CA ASP A 77 -14.19 -5.39 38.38
C ASP A 77 -12.97 -4.81 37.65
N ALA A 78 -11.76 -5.00 38.18
CA ALA A 78 -10.55 -4.46 37.55
C ALA A 78 -10.24 -5.19 36.23
N GLN A 79 -10.40 -6.52 36.21
CA GLN A 79 -10.31 -7.32 35.00
C GLN A 79 -11.44 -6.94 34.02
N LYS A 80 -12.66 -6.74 34.51
CA LYS A 80 -13.79 -6.30 33.68
C LYS A 80 -13.51 -4.99 32.96
N TYR A 81 -13.05 -3.96 33.68
CA TYR A 81 -12.73 -2.66 33.09
C TYR A 81 -11.60 -2.76 32.05
N LEU A 82 -10.59 -3.58 32.34
CA LEU A 82 -9.49 -3.83 31.43
C LEU A 82 -9.97 -4.49 30.12
N GLU A 83 -10.78 -5.54 30.21
CA GLU A 83 -11.27 -6.26 29.03
C GLU A 83 -12.21 -5.40 28.17
N ILE A 84 -13.09 -4.61 28.80
CA ILE A 84 -13.89 -3.59 28.09
C ILE A 84 -12.97 -2.61 27.36
N THR A 85 -11.93 -2.12 28.04
CA THR A 85 -11.00 -1.15 27.45
C THR A 85 -10.27 -1.76 26.25
N ARG A 86 -9.76 -2.99 26.35
CA ARG A 86 -9.06 -3.69 25.25
C ARG A 86 -9.94 -3.95 24.04
N ALA A 87 -11.21 -4.29 24.27
CA ALA A 87 -12.16 -4.60 23.22
C ALA A 87 -12.62 -3.35 22.45
N ASN A 88 -12.66 -2.18 23.09
CA ASN A 88 -13.33 -1.00 22.56
C ASN A 88 -12.41 0.20 22.30
N ALA A 89 -11.18 0.23 22.81
CA ALA A 89 -10.36 1.42 22.72
C ALA A 89 -10.06 1.84 21.27
N LEU A 90 -10.28 3.11 20.97
CA LEU A 90 -10.06 3.75 19.67
C LEU A 90 -8.88 4.73 19.73
N PRO A 91 -8.32 5.19 18.61
CA PRO A 91 -7.23 6.17 18.61
C PRO A 91 -7.58 7.47 19.36
N ALA A 92 -6.72 7.87 20.31
CA ALA A 92 -6.91 9.04 21.17
C ALA A 92 -5.69 9.98 21.25
N ASN A 93 -4.50 9.57 20.80
CA ASN A 93 -3.34 10.44 20.56
C ASN A 93 -2.23 9.66 19.83
N ASP A 94 -1.10 10.32 19.55
CA ASP A 94 0.15 9.64 19.23
C ASP A 94 0.53 8.73 20.41
N GLY A 95 0.58 7.42 20.15
CA GLY A 95 0.89 6.43 21.17
C GLY A 95 -0.22 6.12 22.19
N GLU A 96 -1.40 6.75 22.11
CA GLU A 96 -2.51 6.55 23.06
C GLU A 96 -3.81 6.10 22.38
N ALA A 97 -4.55 5.25 23.07
CA ALA A 97 -5.92 4.85 22.75
C ALA A 97 -6.86 5.29 23.87
N GLY A 98 -8.15 5.35 23.60
CA GLY A 98 -9.13 5.80 24.57
C GLY A 98 -10.51 5.21 24.38
N ILE A 99 -11.34 5.36 25.41
CA ILE A 99 -12.74 4.94 25.41
C ILE A 99 -13.63 6.15 25.19
N PHE A 100 -14.59 5.97 24.30
CA PHE A 100 -15.51 6.98 23.79
C PHE A 100 -16.91 6.38 23.85
N LEU A 101 -17.84 7.00 24.58
CA LEU A 101 -19.13 6.39 24.89
C LEU A 101 -19.99 6.19 23.63
N GLN A 102 -19.87 7.11 22.67
CA GLN A 102 -20.58 7.00 21.39
C GLN A 102 -19.74 6.33 20.31
N ALA A 103 -18.48 6.75 20.12
CA ALA A 103 -17.66 6.21 19.03
C ALA A 103 -17.39 4.70 19.19
N CYS A 104 -17.26 4.18 20.43
CA CYS A 104 -17.12 2.74 20.68
C CYS A 104 -18.39 1.92 20.39
N ARG A 105 -19.52 2.57 20.04
CA ARG A 105 -20.75 1.90 19.59
C ARG A 105 -20.80 1.70 18.08
N ILE A 106 -19.85 2.22 17.32
CA ILE A 106 -19.85 2.09 15.87
C ILE A 106 -19.40 0.69 15.50
N ASN A 107 -20.26 -0.06 14.82
CA ASN A 107 -19.99 -1.43 14.41
C ASN A 107 -19.01 -1.53 13.25
N HIS A 108 -18.53 -2.76 13.05
CA HIS A 108 -17.64 -3.10 11.95
C HIS A 108 -18.39 -3.42 10.66
N ALA A 109 -17.79 -3.00 9.54
CA ALA A 109 -17.98 -3.60 8.22
C ALA A 109 -16.64 -3.66 7.48
N CYS A 110 -16.42 -4.66 6.63
CA CYS A 110 -15.20 -4.74 5.82
C CYS A 110 -15.24 -3.79 4.60
N ASP A 111 -16.43 -3.31 4.24
CA ASP A 111 -16.75 -2.28 3.25
C ASP A 111 -17.35 -1.03 3.93
N ASN A 112 -16.73 -0.64 5.05
CA ASN A 112 -17.17 0.43 5.93
C ASN A 112 -17.46 1.76 5.19
N ASN A 113 -18.44 2.50 5.70
CA ASN A 113 -18.86 3.77 5.11
C ASN A 113 -18.35 5.00 5.87
N ALA A 114 -17.70 4.82 7.01
CA ALA A 114 -17.06 5.89 7.77
C ALA A 114 -15.63 5.50 8.19
N HIS A 115 -14.81 6.51 8.45
CA HIS A 115 -13.44 6.36 8.92
C HIS A 115 -13.26 7.13 10.22
N ASN A 116 -12.54 6.52 11.15
CA ASN A 116 -12.29 7.10 12.46
C ASN A 116 -10.82 7.55 12.59
N ASN A 117 -10.61 8.75 13.14
CA ASN A 117 -9.28 9.31 13.31
C ASN A 117 -9.18 10.14 14.59
N TRP A 118 -7.98 10.30 15.13
CA TRP A 118 -7.70 11.28 16.18
C TRP A 118 -7.32 12.63 15.56
N ASN A 119 -8.11 13.66 15.82
CA ASN A 119 -7.76 15.01 15.43
C ASN A 119 -6.94 15.68 16.55
N LYS A 120 -5.63 15.83 16.31
CA LYS A 120 -4.67 16.43 17.26
C LYS A 120 -4.97 17.90 17.57
N ASN A 121 -5.49 18.66 16.62
CA ASN A 121 -5.73 20.10 16.77
C ASN A 121 -6.85 20.38 17.77
N ILE A 122 -7.96 19.63 17.68
CA ILE A 122 -9.10 19.76 18.62
C ILE A 122 -9.06 18.78 19.79
N LYS A 123 -8.09 17.85 19.79
CA LYS A 123 -7.90 16.79 20.78
C LYS A 123 -9.16 15.95 20.97
N GLN A 124 -9.72 15.46 19.87
CA GLN A 124 -10.92 14.64 19.86
C GLN A 124 -10.83 13.51 18.85
N HIS A 125 -11.51 12.41 19.16
CA HIS A 125 -11.78 11.34 18.23
C HIS A 125 -12.87 11.80 17.28
N THR A 126 -12.64 11.66 15.98
CA THR A 126 -13.55 12.11 14.93
C THR A 126 -13.91 10.95 14.03
N VAL A 127 -15.13 10.97 13.50
CA VAL A 127 -15.59 10.01 12.51
C VAL A 127 -16.15 10.79 11.33
N HIS A 128 -15.69 10.47 10.12
CA HIS A 128 -16.12 11.13 8.89
C HIS A 128 -16.66 10.12 7.89
N ALA A 129 -17.65 10.53 7.09
CA ALA A 129 -18.23 9.70 6.05
C ALA A 129 -17.27 9.54 4.86
N LEU A 130 -16.96 8.29 4.47
CA LEU A 130 -16.12 7.96 3.31
C LEU A 130 -16.87 8.06 1.98
N ARG A 131 -18.19 7.96 2.04
CA ARG A 131 -19.13 8.07 0.93
C ARG A 131 -20.44 8.64 1.45
N ASP A 132 -21.38 8.89 0.55
CA ASP A 132 -22.75 9.20 0.95
C ASP A 132 -23.33 8.00 1.73
N ILE A 133 -24.00 8.30 2.83
CA ILE A 133 -24.67 7.35 3.72
C ILE A 133 -26.16 7.68 3.71
N GLU A 134 -26.99 6.71 3.36
CA GLU A 134 -28.42 6.92 3.23
C GLU A 134 -29.11 6.96 4.61
N LYS A 135 -30.29 7.60 4.66
CA LYS A 135 -31.13 7.54 5.86
C LYS A 135 -31.49 6.08 6.17
N GLY A 136 -31.29 5.66 7.41
CA GLY A 136 -31.53 4.30 7.89
C GLY A 136 -30.35 3.35 7.68
N GLU A 137 -29.28 3.77 7.01
CA GLU A 137 -28.06 2.99 6.87
C GLU A 137 -27.26 2.98 8.18
N GLU A 138 -26.66 1.84 8.53
CA GLU A 138 -25.76 1.72 9.68
C GLU A 138 -24.42 2.40 9.37
N ILE A 139 -23.96 3.28 10.26
CA ILE A 139 -22.63 3.88 10.19
C ILE A 139 -21.63 2.84 10.72
N THR A 140 -20.60 2.53 9.93
CA THR A 140 -19.64 1.46 10.22
C THR A 140 -18.20 1.90 9.98
N ILE A 141 -17.26 1.30 10.72
CA ILE A 141 -15.80 1.54 10.61
C ILE A 141 -15.03 0.23 10.42
N TYR A 142 -13.76 0.33 10.02
CA TYR A 142 -12.88 -0.82 9.87
C TYR A 142 -12.08 -1.14 11.15
N TYR A 143 -12.21 -2.35 11.69
CA TYR A 143 -11.57 -2.73 12.98
C TYR A 143 -10.17 -3.34 12.82
N MET A 144 -9.83 -3.86 11.63
CA MET A 144 -8.73 -4.83 11.51
C MET A 144 -7.38 -4.24 11.07
N GLY A 145 -7.33 -2.95 10.72
CA GLY A 145 -6.10 -2.18 10.47
C GLY A 145 -5.18 -2.65 9.32
N ALA A 146 -5.47 -3.78 8.66
CA ALA A 146 -4.73 -4.33 7.54
C ALA A 146 -5.69 -5.02 6.57
N TYR A 147 -5.27 -5.19 5.31
CA TYR A 147 -6.01 -6.00 4.36
C TYR A 147 -5.87 -7.49 4.73
N TRP A 148 -6.96 -8.23 4.62
CA TRP A 148 -7.01 -9.65 4.93
C TRP A 148 -7.98 -10.33 3.97
N ASN A 149 -7.73 -11.58 3.60
CA ASN A 149 -8.71 -12.40 2.88
C ASN A 149 -9.96 -12.68 3.73
N ARG A 150 -11.06 -13.09 3.10
CA ARG A 150 -12.37 -13.27 3.77
C ARG A 150 -12.29 -14.19 4.97
N GLU A 151 -11.64 -15.34 4.83
CA GLU A 151 -11.51 -16.33 5.90
C GLU A 151 -10.80 -15.73 7.12
N THR A 152 -9.69 -15.02 6.89
CA THR A 152 -8.91 -14.39 7.95
C THR A 152 -9.69 -13.25 8.61
N ARG A 153 -10.45 -12.45 7.84
CA ARG A 153 -11.34 -11.42 8.39
C ARG A 153 -12.37 -12.04 9.33
N ILE A 154 -13.09 -13.07 8.87
CA ILE A 154 -14.12 -13.75 9.67
C ILE A 154 -13.52 -14.34 10.94
N ARG A 155 -12.42 -15.10 10.82
CA ARG A 155 -11.76 -15.74 11.97
C ARG A 155 -11.33 -14.71 13.01
N ARG A 156 -10.62 -13.65 12.59
CA ARG A 156 -10.14 -12.61 13.52
C ARG A 156 -11.28 -11.85 14.20
N LEU A 157 -12.37 -11.57 13.48
CA LEU A 157 -13.54 -10.90 14.05
C LEU A 157 -14.26 -11.81 15.07
N GLN A 158 -14.35 -13.10 14.79
CA GLN A 158 -14.92 -14.06 15.71
C GLN A 158 -14.06 -14.23 16.96
N GLU A 159 -12.74 -14.37 16.81
CA GLU A 159 -11.79 -14.53 17.92
C GLU A 159 -11.73 -13.30 18.83
N ARG A 160 -11.71 -12.09 18.24
CA ARG A 160 -11.49 -10.83 18.99
C ARG A 160 -12.77 -10.14 19.43
N PHE A 161 -13.85 -10.26 18.65
CA PHE A 161 -15.10 -9.52 18.87
C PHE A 161 -16.33 -10.42 18.95
N GLY A 162 -16.20 -11.73 18.74
CA GLY A 162 -17.25 -12.71 19.03
C GLY A 162 -18.39 -12.74 18.01
N PHE A 163 -18.20 -12.18 16.82
CA PHE A 163 -19.21 -12.19 15.77
C PHE A 163 -18.65 -12.62 14.40
N ILE A 164 -19.53 -13.14 13.54
CA ILE A 164 -19.23 -13.46 12.14
C ILE A 164 -19.70 -12.30 11.28
N CYS A 165 -18.80 -11.70 10.50
CA CYS A 165 -19.14 -10.56 9.65
C CYS A 165 -19.97 -10.98 8.44
N SER A 166 -21.11 -10.31 8.25
CA SER A 166 -22.05 -10.49 7.14
C SER A 166 -22.23 -9.20 6.31
N CYS A 167 -21.21 -8.35 6.27
CA CYS A 167 -21.22 -7.14 5.43
C CYS A 167 -21.19 -7.47 3.93
N GLY A 168 -21.42 -6.49 3.06
CA GLY A 168 -21.50 -6.70 1.61
C GLY A 168 -20.27 -7.43 1.05
N LEU A 169 -19.08 -7.05 1.51
CA LEU A 169 -17.82 -7.71 1.13
C LEU A 169 -17.72 -9.18 1.61
N CYS A 170 -18.16 -9.48 2.83
CA CYS A 170 -18.12 -10.83 3.40
C CYS A 170 -19.28 -11.71 2.93
N SER A 171 -20.31 -11.12 2.32
CA SER A 171 -21.47 -11.80 1.75
C SER A 171 -21.37 -12.00 0.24
N LEU A 172 -20.27 -11.58 -0.39
CA LEU A 172 -20.02 -11.82 -1.81
C LEU A 172 -20.10 -13.33 -2.15
N PRO A 173 -20.59 -13.67 -3.37
CA PRO A 173 -20.48 -15.00 -3.92
C PRO A 173 -19.02 -15.49 -3.96
N PRO A 174 -18.76 -16.82 -3.92
CA PRO A 174 -17.40 -17.37 -3.86
C PRO A 174 -16.44 -16.79 -4.90
N ASP A 175 -16.84 -16.70 -6.17
CA ASP A 175 -15.97 -16.22 -7.25
C ASP A 175 -15.60 -14.73 -7.08
N GLN A 176 -16.58 -13.89 -6.71
CA GLN A 176 -16.35 -12.46 -6.45
C GLN A 176 -15.53 -12.23 -5.17
N SER A 177 -15.73 -13.08 -4.15
CA SER A 177 -14.94 -13.08 -2.94
C SER A 177 -13.48 -13.43 -3.22
N GLN A 178 -13.25 -14.45 -4.08
CA GLN A 178 -11.91 -14.84 -4.47
C GLN A 178 -11.19 -13.71 -5.23
N GLU A 179 -11.91 -13.03 -6.13
CA GLU A 179 -11.35 -11.90 -6.87
C GLU A 179 -11.03 -10.72 -5.95
N SER A 180 -11.93 -10.41 -5.01
CA SER A 180 -11.65 -9.39 -4.00
C SER A 180 -10.45 -9.77 -3.12
N ASP A 181 -10.30 -11.03 -2.73
CA ASP A 181 -9.19 -11.47 -1.89
C ASP A 181 -7.85 -11.39 -2.64
N LYS A 182 -7.81 -11.77 -3.93
CA LYS A 182 -6.63 -11.57 -4.79
C LYS A 182 -6.26 -10.10 -4.90
N ARG A 183 -7.24 -9.22 -5.11
CA ARG A 183 -7.02 -7.77 -5.16
C ARG A 183 -6.44 -7.24 -3.85
N LEU A 184 -6.98 -7.65 -2.70
CA LEU A 184 -6.47 -7.24 -1.38
C LEU A 184 -5.05 -7.77 -1.11
N GLU A 185 -4.74 -9.00 -1.51
CA GLU A 185 -3.39 -9.57 -1.45
C GLU A 185 -2.41 -8.78 -2.33
N LYS A 186 -2.86 -8.38 -3.52
CA LYS A 186 -2.08 -7.52 -4.42
C LYS A 186 -1.77 -6.16 -3.82
N LEU A 187 -2.74 -5.53 -3.15
CA LEU A 187 -2.54 -4.25 -2.46
C LEU A 187 -1.47 -4.36 -1.36
N LEU A 188 -1.51 -5.42 -0.54
CA LEU A 188 -0.48 -5.66 0.49
C LEU A 188 0.91 -5.86 -0.11
N HIS A 189 0.98 -6.64 -1.19
CA HIS A 189 2.25 -6.89 -1.88
C HIS A 189 2.82 -5.61 -2.49
N LEU A 190 1.97 -4.77 -3.08
CA LEU A 190 2.37 -3.45 -3.58
C LEU A 190 2.85 -2.53 -2.44
N ASP A 191 2.19 -2.54 -1.28
CA ASP A 191 2.62 -1.77 -0.12
C ASP A 191 4.04 -2.17 0.35
N ASP A 192 4.34 -3.48 0.36
CA ASP A 192 5.70 -3.97 0.63
C ASP A 192 6.71 -3.47 -0.41
N LEU A 193 6.40 -3.58 -1.71
CA LEU A 193 7.30 -3.15 -2.79
C LEU A 193 7.55 -1.63 -2.78
N ILE A 194 6.50 -0.85 -2.47
CA ILE A 194 6.60 0.61 -2.34
C ILE A 194 7.50 0.96 -1.15
N GLY A 195 7.31 0.32 0.01
CA GLY A 195 8.12 0.56 1.21
C GLY A 195 9.55 0.00 1.16
N ARG A 196 9.79 -1.04 0.36
CA ARG A 196 11.06 -1.78 0.31
C ARG A 196 12.25 -0.87 -0.01
N GLY A 197 13.27 -0.91 0.85
CA GLY A 197 14.50 -0.13 0.67
C GLY A 197 14.40 1.35 1.07
N GLY A 198 13.24 1.82 1.56
CA GLY A 198 13.05 3.19 2.03
C GLY A 198 13.51 4.26 1.03
N VAL A 199 14.16 5.31 1.54
CA VAL A 199 14.68 6.42 0.73
C VAL A 199 15.67 5.94 -0.35
N LEU A 200 16.57 5.01 -0.02
CA LEU A 200 17.51 4.46 -1.01
C LEU A 200 16.79 3.74 -2.15
N GLY A 201 15.71 3.03 -1.84
CA GLY A 201 14.87 2.39 -2.85
C GLY A 201 14.19 3.41 -3.77
N VAL A 202 13.72 4.53 -3.21
CA VAL A 202 13.17 5.67 -3.99
C VAL A 202 14.21 6.20 -4.96
N LEU A 203 15.44 6.43 -4.50
CA LEU A 203 16.50 7.00 -5.34
C LEU A 203 17.03 6.06 -6.43
N SER A 204 17.09 4.75 -6.13
CA SER A 204 17.62 3.74 -7.04
C SER A 204 16.64 3.37 -8.15
N ASN A 205 15.37 3.14 -7.81
CA ASN A 205 14.35 2.63 -8.74
C ASN A 205 13.06 3.47 -8.74
N PRO A 206 13.13 4.79 -8.98
CA PRO A 206 12.00 5.69 -8.77
C PRO A 206 10.82 5.42 -9.70
N LEU A 207 11.10 5.09 -10.97
CA LEU A 207 10.03 4.80 -11.93
C LEU A 207 9.28 3.52 -11.58
N GLN A 208 10.00 2.47 -11.18
CA GLN A 208 9.39 1.20 -10.77
C GLN A 208 8.49 1.41 -9.55
N LYS A 209 8.96 2.16 -8.54
CA LYS A 209 8.13 2.52 -7.39
C LYS A 209 6.92 3.35 -7.77
N LEU A 210 7.07 4.35 -8.64
CA LEU A 210 5.95 5.15 -9.14
C LEU A 210 4.91 4.25 -9.85
N HIS A 211 5.34 3.25 -10.61
CA HIS A 211 4.44 2.29 -11.26
C HIS A 211 3.76 1.33 -10.28
N HIS A 212 4.43 0.93 -9.18
CA HIS A 212 3.75 0.19 -8.11
C HIS A 212 2.66 1.04 -7.44
N VAL A 213 2.93 2.33 -7.21
CA VAL A 213 1.92 3.27 -6.69
C VAL A 213 0.76 3.45 -7.68
N ASP A 214 1.05 3.63 -8.98
CA ASP A 214 0.04 3.71 -10.05
C ASP A 214 -0.87 2.47 -10.07
N HIS A 215 -0.28 1.27 -9.97
CA HIS A 215 -1.02 0.02 -9.89
C HIS A 215 -1.92 -0.01 -8.65
N ARG A 216 -1.40 0.41 -7.48
CA ARG A 216 -2.16 0.49 -6.23
C ARG A 216 -3.36 1.42 -6.37
N VAL A 217 -3.21 2.59 -7.01
CA VAL A 217 -4.29 3.55 -7.26
C VAL A 217 -5.39 2.92 -8.11
N ARG A 218 -5.04 2.29 -9.24
CA ARG A 218 -6.02 1.62 -10.12
C ARG A 218 -6.81 0.50 -9.41
N LEU A 219 -6.16 -0.26 -8.53
CA LEU A 219 -6.84 -1.32 -7.75
C LEU A 219 -7.81 -0.75 -6.70
N HIS A 220 -7.59 0.47 -6.22
CA HIS A 220 -8.54 1.16 -5.34
C HIS A 220 -9.78 1.64 -6.10
N GLU A 221 -9.61 2.15 -7.33
CA GLU A 221 -10.72 2.61 -8.17
C GLU A 221 -11.70 1.48 -8.55
N GLN A 222 -11.22 0.23 -8.53
CA GLN A 222 -12.02 -0.97 -8.80
C GLN A 222 -12.70 -1.55 -7.55
N GLY A 223 -12.35 -1.07 -6.34
CA GLY A 223 -12.78 -1.63 -5.07
C GLY A 223 -13.73 -0.72 -4.28
N PRO A 224 -14.28 -1.20 -3.15
CA PRO A 224 -15.03 -0.35 -2.23
C PRO A 224 -14.15 0.80 -1.70
N ASN A 225 -14.76 1.96 -1.47
CA ASN A 225 -14.08 3.19 -1.02
C ASN A 225 -13.21 2.94 0.22
N ASP A 226 -11.90 2.96 0.03
CA ASP A 226 -10.91 2.83 1.11
C ASP A 226 -10.15 4.15 1.33
N SER A 227 -9.88 4.44 2.59
CA SER A 227 -8.96 5.47 3.09
C SER A 227 -7.51 5.35 2.61
N GLY A 228 -7.12 4.24 1.96
CA GLY A 228 -5.76 4.00 1.48
C GLY A 228 -5.32 4.86 0.28
N LEU A 229 -6.27 5.38 -0.51
CA LEU A 229 -5.98 6.09 -1.76
C LEU A 229 -5.17 7.39 -1.56
N PRO A 230 -5.48 8.28 -0.59
CA PRO A 230 -4.70 9.51 -0.38
C PRO A 230 -3.27 9.24 0.10
N GLN A 231 -3.05 8.13 0.81
CA GLN A 231 -1.70 7.69 1.15
C GLN A 231 -0.93 7.24 -0.09
N ALA A 232 -1.57 6.62 -1.08
CA ALA A 232 -0.92 6.27 -2.35
C ALA A 232 -0.47 7.53 -3.10
N TYR A 233 -1.34 8.54 -3.22
CA TYR A 233 -0.96 9.82 -3.83
C TYR A 233 0.18 10.51 -3.08
N PHE A 234 0.17 10.47 -1.74
CA PHE A 234 1.28 11.02 -0.96
C PHE A 234 2.61 10.30 -1.23
N PHE A 235 2.62 8.97 -1.36
CA PHE A 235 3.84 8.25 -1.76
C PHE A 235 4.32 8.63 -3.16
N ALA A 236 3.41 8.81 -4.13
CA ALA A 236 3.77 9.30 -5.46
C ALA A 236 4.39 10.71 -5.41
N ALA A 237 3.83 11.60 -4.58
CA ALA A 237 4.39 12.93 -4.34
C ALA A 237 5.80 12.85 -3.78
N GLN A 238 6.04 12.04 -2.74
CA GLN A 238 7.38 11.89 -2.14
C GLN A 238 8.42 11.38 -3.16
N ILE A 239 8.05 10.43 -4.03
CA ILE A 239 8.93 9.97 -5.11
C ILE A 239 9.22 11.12 -6.09
N ALA A 240 8.20 11.89 -6.49
CA ALA A 240 8.37 13.02 -7.40
C ALA A 240 9.26 14.12 -6.80
N ILE A 241 9.00 14.51 -5.55
CA ILE A 241 9.77 15.51 -4.78
C ILE A 241 11.24 15.07 -4.66
N ALA A 242 11.48 13.81 -4.29
CA ALA A 242 12.82 13.26 -4.14
C ALA A 242 13.68 13.34 -5.42
N HIS A 243 13.03 13.42 -6.58
CA HIS A 243 13.68 13.53 -7.89
C HIS A 243 13.53 14.92 -8.56
N GLY A 244 13.01 15.91 -7.84
CA GLY A 244 12.84 17.29 -8.29
C GLY A 244 11.69 17.50 -9.27
N ASP A 245 10.75 16.57 -9.40
CA ASP A 245 9.61 16.64 -10.33
C ASP A 245 8.42 17.39 -9.71
N LEU A 246 8.59 18.71 -9.53
CA LEU A 246 7.61 19.53 -8.83
C LEU A 246 6.26 19.64 -9.57
N ALA A 247 6.26 19.54 -10.90
CA ALA A 247 5.03 19.56 -11.70
C ALA A 247 4.08 18.40 -11.33
N ARG A 248 4.61 17.16 -11.26
CA ARG A 248 3.82 15.99 -10.86
C ARG A 248 3.54 15.96 -9.37
N ALA A 249 4.56 16.29 -8.57
CA ALA A 249 4.43 16.33 -7.12
C ALA A 249 3.24 17.19 -6.69
N ARG A 250 3.05 18.37 -7.31
CA ARG A 250 1.92 19.25 -7.00
C ARG A 250 0.58 18.55 -7.14
N ILE A 251 0.34 17.90 -8.28
CA ILE A 251 -0.93 17.20 -8.55
C ILE A 251 -1.14 16.05 -7.56
N PHE A 252 -0.09 15.30 -7.24
CA PHE A 252 -0.16 14.22 -6.26
C PHE A 252 -0.46 14.72 -4.85
N VAL A 253 0.18 15.81 -4.41
CA VAL A 253 -0.09 16.42 -3.11
C VAL A 253 -1.54 16.93 -3.06
N ASP A 254 -2.00 17.63 -4.09
CA ASP A 254 -3.37 18.16 -4.14
C ASP A 254 -4.41 17.01 -4.04
N ARG A 255 -4.22 15.89 -4.78
CA ARG A 255 -5.08 14.70 -4.67
C ARG A 255 -5.03 14.05 -3.28
N ALA A 256 -3.85 14.04 -2.63
CA ALA A 256 -3.71 13.54 -1.28
C ALA A 256 -4.43 14.43 -0.25
N VAL A 257 -4.35 15.76 -0.42
CA VAL A 257 -5.07 16.74 0.42
C VAL A 257 -6.58 16.56 0.29
N ASP A 258 -7.11 16.58 -0.94
CA ASP A 258 -8.55 16.44 -1.20
C ASP A 258 -9.11 15.15 -0.60
N GLY A 259 -8.38 14.05 -0.77
CA GLY A 259 -8.78 12.77 -0.23
C GLY A 259 -8.73 12.69 1.30
N ARG A 260 -7.73 13.30 1.95
CA ARG A 260 -7.65 13.32 3.42
C ARG A 260 -8.66 14.26 4.07
N ILE A 261 -8.97 15.39 3.45
CA ILE A 261 -10.05 16.28 3.91
C ILE A 261 -11.34 15.48 4.08
N CYS A 262 -11.63 14.57 3.16
CA CYS A 262 -12.83 13.73 3.20
C CYS A 262 -12.94 12.85 4.47
N PHE A 263 -11.84 12.32 5.02
CA PHE A 263 -11.94 11.37 6.13
C PHE A 263 -11.28 11.82 7.44
N GLU A 264 -10.49 12.89 7.42
CA GLU A 264 -9.87 13.49 8.60
C GLU A 264 -10.46 14.87 8.94
N GLY A 265 -11.11 15.53 7.99
CA GLY A 265 -11.58 16.91 8.10
C GLY A 265 -10.51 17.95 7.77
N ASP A 266 -10.93 19.13 7.34
CA ASP A 266 -10.02 20.20 6.88
C ASP A 266 -9.12 20.78 7.98
N ASP A 267 -9.59 20.68 9.22
CA ASP A 267 -8.93 21.11 10.46
C ASP A 267 -8.02 20.02 11.05
N SER A 268 -7.80 18.90 10.34
CA SER A 268 -6.86 17.86 10.81
C SER A 268 -5.41 18.35 10.72
N HIS A 269 -4.58 17.84 11.63
CA HIS A 269 -3.15 18.14 11.63
C HIS A 269 -2.47 17.63 10.35
N ASN A 270 -2.73 16.39 9.93
CA ASN A 270 -2.11 15.83 8.71
C ASN A 270 -2.55 16.60 7.45
N VAL A 271 -3.79 17.07 7.38
CA VAL A 271 -4.27 17.92 6.28
C VAL A 271 -3.54 19.27 6.29
N SER A 272 -3.33 19.86 7.47
CA SER A 272 -2.59 21.11 7.61
C SER A 272 -1.13 20.97 7.16
N GLU A 273 -0.45 19.87 7.54
CA GLU A 273 0.91 19.55 7.09
C GLU A 273 1.00 19.37 5.58
N LEU A 274 0.06 18.62 4.98
CA LEU A 274 0.04 18.44 3.53
C LEU A 274 -0.27 19.72 2.76
N LYS A 275 -1.13 20.60 3.30
CA LYS A 275 -1.37 21.92 2.71
C LYS A 275 -0.13 22.81 2.77
N ALA A 276 0.64 22.74 3.85
CA ALA A 276 1.91 23.44 3.96
C ALA A 276 2.91 22.90 2.93
N LEU A 277 3.01 21.57 2.77
CA LEU A 277 3.81 20.94 1.72
C LEU A 277 3.35 21.34 0.31
N ALA A 278 2.04 21.42 0.06
CA ALA A 278 1.49 21.86 -1.22
C ALA A 278 1.87 23.31 -1.58
N HIS A 279 2.06 24.15 -0.54
CA HIS A 279 2.47 25.54 -0.70
C HIS A 279 3.93 25.65 -1.14
N ASP A 280 4.82 24.92 -0.47
CA ASP A 280 6.25 24.86 -0.81
C ASP A 280 6.82 23.45 -0.64
N MET A 281 6.92 22.73 -1.76
CA MET A 281 7.49 21.38 -1.81
C MET A 281 9.02 21.38 -1.78
N SER A 282 9.67 22.53 -1.95
CA SER A 282 11.13 22.61 -1.96
C SER A 282 11.76 22.61 -0.57
N GLU A 283 10.94 22.89 0.46
CA GLU A 283 11.29 22.79 1.88
C GLU A 283 11.18 21.35 2.42
N ASP A 284 10.62 20.41 1.64
CA ASP A 284 10.56 19.00 2.03
C ASP A 284 11.97 18.39 2.10
N GLU A 285 12.25 17.61 3.15
CA GLU A 285 13.56 17.00 3.39
C GLU A 285 14.01 16.06 2.26
N LEU A 286 13.08 15.53 1.46
CA LEU A 286 13.39 14.69 0.31
C LEU A 286 13.82 15.50 -0.91
N TYR A 287 13.45 16.79 -0.99
CA TYR A 287 13.74 17.60 -2.16
C TYR A 287 15.26 17.74 -2.37
N GLY A 288 15.70 17.57 -3.61
CA GLY A 288 17.11 17.73 -3.98
C GLY A 288 17.99 16.50 -3.72
N LEU A 289 17.47 15.41 -3.13
CA LEU A 289 18.20 14.14 -3.04
C LEU A 289 18.60 13.60 -4.43
N SER A 290 17.76 13.84 -5.42
CA SER A 290 18.04 13.62 -6.84
C SER A 290 17.36 14.71 -7.68
N MET A 291 17.95 15.05 -8.83
CA MET A 291 17.35 16.00 -9.78
C MET A 291 17.10 15.35 -11.16
N LYS A 292 17.05 14.00 -11.21
CA LYS A 292 16.87 13.24 -12.45
C LYS A 292 15.58 13.60 -13.21
N TRP A 293 14.55 14.09 -12.50
CA TRP A 293 13.23 14.38 -13.05
C TRP A 293 12.86 15.86 -12.91
N LYS A 294 13.86 16.75 -12.81
CA LYS A 294 13.67 18.17 -12.54
C LYS A 294 12.59 18.81 -13.43
N THR A 295 11.55 19.32 -12.80
CA THR A 295 10.51 20.17 -13.40
C THR A 295 10.14 21.27 -12.41
N ALA A 296 9.74 22.45 -12.91
CA ALA A 296 9.11 23.48 -12.09
C ALA A 296 7.62 23.17 -11.89
N VAL A 297 7.00 23.72 -10.85
CA VAL A 297 5.56 23.52 -10.55
C VAL A 297 4.66 23.85 -11.75
N ASN A 298 5.06 24.83 -12.57
CA ASN A 298 4.28 25.29 -13.72
C ASN A 298 4.55 24.52 -15.01
N ASP A 299 5.43 23.50 -15.00
CA ASP A 299 5.77 22.68 -16.18
C ASP A 299 4.74 21.57 -16.45
N VAL A 300 3.51 21.69 -15.90
CA VAL A 300 2.41 20.78 -16.22
C VAL A 300 2.00 21.00 -17.69
N PRO A 301 2.02 19.97 -18.55
CA PRO A 301 1.65 20.11 -19.95
C PRO A 301 0.21 20.61 -20.12
N GLN A 302 0.02 21.57 -21.01
CA GLN A 302 -1.29 22.08 -21.38
C GLN A 302 -1.87 21.32 -22.56
N GLY A 303 -3.21 21.24 -22.62
CA GLY A 303 -3.93 20.66 -23.77
C GLY A 303 -3.95 19.14 -23.86
N LEU A 304 -3.50 18.42 -22.81
CA LEU A 304 -3.68 16.98 -22.69
C LEU A 304 -5.14 16.66 -22.36
N ASP A 305 -5.67 15.58 -22.95
CA ASP A 305 -6.93 15.00 -22.47
C ASP A 305 -6.72 14.30 -21.10
N PRO A 306 -7.81 13.91 -20.40
CA PRO A 306 -7.68 13.29 -19.08
C PRO A 306 -6.85 12.00 -19.06
N ALA A 307 -6.89 11.18 -20.11
CA ALA A 307 -6.14 9.92 -20.16
C ALA A 307 -4.65 10.20 -20.43
N GLU A 308 -4.35 11.14 -21.34
CA GLU A 308 -2.99 11.59 -21.61
C GLU A 308 -2.36 12.27 -20.39
N LEU A 309 -3.15 13.00 -19.60
CA LEU A 309 -2.70 13.58 -18.34
C LEU A 309 -2.32 12.49 -17.33
N GLU A 310 -3.15 11.44 -17.19
CA GLU A 310 -2.81 10.29 -16.33
C GLU A 310 -1.55 9.57 -16.83
N ASP A 311 -1.40 9.36 -18.13
CA ASP A 311 -0.20 8.73 -18.69
C ASP A 311 1.06 9.56 -18.45
N TRP A 312 0.97 10.89 -18.59
CA TRP A 312 2.05 11.79 -18.21
C TRP A 312 2.32 11.73 -16.71
N LEU A 313 1.27 11.83 -15.87
CA LEU A 313 1.38 11.87 -14.41
C LEU A 313 2.10 10.63 -13.87
N TRP A 314 1.74 9.45 -14.36
CA TRP A 314 2.32 8.18 -13.93
C TRP A 314 3.55 7.75 -14.73
N ARG A 315 4.04 8.59 -15.66
CA ARG A 315 5.14 8.27 -16.58
C ARG A 315 4.91 6.91 -17.26
N ARG A 316 3.69 6.69 -17.76
CA ARG A 316 3.33 5.48 -18.51
C ARG A 316 3.90 5.60 -19.92
N GLU A 317 4.47 4.52 -20.43
CA GLU A 317 5.04 4.49 -21.78
C GLU A 317 3.93 4.58 -22.82
N LYS A 318 4.07 5.49 -23.80
CA LYS A 318 3.22 5.47 -25.00
C LYS A 318 3.58 4.23 -25.84
N PRO A 319 2.62 3.53 -26.46
CA PRO A 319 2.91 2.42 -27.36
C PRO A 319 3.90 2.86 -28.45
N ARG A 320 5.03 2.16 -28.60
CA ARG A 320 6.00 2.45 -29.66
C ARG A 320 5.35 2.20 -31.02
N GLN A 321 5.53 3.12 -31.97
CA GLN A 321 5.13 2.86 -33.35
C GLN A 321 6.02 1.76 -33.97
N PRO A 322 5.47 0.86 -34.80
CA PRO A 322 6.27 -0.17 -35.47
C PRO A 322 7.42 0.46 -36.28
N GLY A 323 8.66 0.04 -36.02
CA GLY A 323 9.84 0.45 -36.79
C GLY A 323 10.81 1.42 -36.10
N GLN A 324 10.50 1.93 -34.90
CA GLN A 324 11.45 2.74 -34.13
C GLN A 324 12.52 1.84 -33.44
N LEU A 325 13.80 2.15 -33.63
CA LEU A 325 14.90 1.44 -32.95
C LEU A 325 14.84 1.68 -31.43
N ALA A 326 15.13 0.64 -30.64
CA ALA A 326 15.15 0.74 -29.19
C ALA A 326 16.41 1.47 -28.70
N ASP A 327 16.25 2.42 -27.76
CA ASP A 327 17.36 3.03 -27.06
C ASP A 327 17.88 2.07 -25.98
N LEU A 328 19.09 1.51 -26.16
CA LEU A 328 19.68 0.57 -25.21
C LEU A 328 20.08 1.22 -23.88
N ARG A 329 20.11 2.56 -23.80
CA ARG A 329 20.36 3.32 -22.56
C ARG A 329 19.09 3.54 -21.75
N ASP A 330 17.93 3.25 -22.33
CA ASP A 330 16.66 3.34 -21.66
C ASP A 330 16.61 2.30 -20.51
N ARG A 331 16.84 2.76 -19.28
CA ARG A 331 16.79 1.92 -18.07
C ARG A 331 15.38 1.40 -17.76
N THR A 332 14.35 1.87 -18.45
CA THR A 332 12.99 1.34 -18.33
C THR A 332 12.81 0.08 -19.19
N THR A 333 13.38 0.06 -20.39
CA THR A 333 13.37 -1.10 -21.31
C THR A 333 14.54 -2.06 -21.03
N PHE A 334 15.70 -1.52 -20.65
CA PHE A 334 16.94 -2.24 -20.39
C PHE A 334 17.46 -1.96 -18.96
N PRO A 335 16.74 -2.44 -17.94
CA PRO A 335 17.08 -2.18 -16.54
C PRO A 335 18.38 -2.89 -16.12
N ALA A 336 19.05 -2.30 -15.13
CA ALA A 336 20.06 -2.98 -14.32
C ALA A 336 19.42 -4.04 -13.41
N PHE A 337 20.23 -4.89 -12.78
CA PHE A 337 19.74 -6.00 -11.96
C PHE A 337 18.81 -5.55 -10.82
N PRO A 338 19.10 -4.46 -10.08
CA PRO A 338 18.21 -3.98 -9.02
C PRO A 338 16.86 -3.48 -9.53
N GLY A 339 16.75 -3.15 -10.81
CA GLY A 339 15.52 -2.68 -11.45
C GLY A 339 14.66 -3.79 -12.06
N LEU A 340 15.14 -5.04 -12.06
CA LEU A 340 14.35 -6.19 -12.51
C LEU A 340 13.24 -6.52 -11.50
N PRO A 341 12.06 -7.01 -11.92
CA PRO A 341 11.07 -7.53 -10.99
C PRO A 341 11.58 -8.79 -10.29
N HIS A 342 11.11 -9.04 -9.08
CA HIS A 342 11.39 -10.28 -8.37
C HIS A 342 10.55 -11.42 -8.98
N ASP A 343 11.03 -12.66 -8.95
CA ASP A 343 10.34 -13.79 -9.56
C ASP A 343 9.01 -14.13 -8.89
N ARG A 344 8.85 -13.70 -7.63
CA ARG A 344 7.60 -13.74 -6.86
C ARG A 344 6.72 -12.50 -7.05
N ASP A 345 7.18 -11.51 -7.81
CA ASP A 345 6.45 -10.27 -8.06
C ASP A 345 5.66 -10.33 -9.37
N GLU A 346 4.40 -10.75 -9.27
CA GLU A 346 3.46 -10.73 -10.38
C GLU A 346 2.88 -9.33 -10.65
N SER A 347 3.25 -8.28 -9.90
CA SER A 347 2.68 -6.93 -10.05
C SER A 347 3.25 -6.13 -11.22
N TYR A 348 4.36 -6.60 -11.80
CA TYR A 348 5.01 -5.99 -12.95
C TYR A 348 4.25 -6.24 -14.27
N TYR A 349 3.37 -7.25 -14.30
CA TYR A 349 2.53 -7.52 -15.45
C TYR A 349 1.34 -6.55 -15.44
N PHE A 350 1.31 -5.65 -16.41
CA PHE A 350 0.11 -4.88 -16.71
C PHE A 350 -1.04 -5.86 -16.97
N GLU A 351 -2.08 -5.82 -16.14
CA GLU A 351 -3.36 -6.40 -16.49
C GLU A 351 -3.98 -5.55 -17.60
N ASP A 352 -4.25 -6.19 -18.73
CA ASP A 352 -5.03 -5.60 -19.80
C ASP A 352 -6.44 -5.28 -19.25
N PRO A 353 -6.98 -4.05 -19.44
CA PRO A 353 -8.35 -3.73 -19.10
C PRO A 353 -9.40 -4.67 -19.71
N SER A 354 -9.04 -5.46 -20.74
CA SER A 354 -9.93 -6.43 -21.38
C SER A 354 -9.98 -7.81 -20.72
N GLY A 355 -9.30 -8.05 -19.59
CA GLY A 355 -9.39 -9.32 -18.85
C GLY A 355 -8.74 -10.53 -19.55
N LEU A 356 -7.89 -10.31 -20.55
CA LEU A 356 -7.08 -11.38 -21.16
C LEU A 356 -5.77 -11.53 -20.37
N MET A 357 -5.71 -12.55 -19.51
CA MET A 357 -4.49 -12.94 -18.79
C MET A 357 -3.29 -13.05 -19.74
N GLY A 358 -2.20 -12.33 -19.42
CA GLY A 358 -0.85 -12.71 -19.87
C GLY A 358 -0.16 -11.83 -20.92
N LEU A 359 -0.73 -10.70 -21.36
CA LEU A 359 -0.06 -9.78 -22.27
C LEU A 359 0.41 -8.52 -21.52
N SER A 360 1.68 -8.53 -21.09
CA SER A 360 2.34 -7.32 -20.60
C SER A 360 2.36 -6.26 -21.69
N ARG A 361 1.87 -5.05 -21.41
CA ARG A 361 2.12 -3.86 -22.25
C ARG A 361 3.61 -3.49 -22.33
N ARG A 362 4.46 -4.08 -21.48
CA ARG A 362 5.87 -3.73 -21.34
C ARG A 362 6.77 -4.96 -21.46
N ASN A 363 7.64 -4.96 -22.47
CA ASN A 363 8.72 -5.95 -22.59
C ASN A 363 10.03 -5.27 -22.20
N TRP A 364 10.76 -5.86 -21.25
CA TRP A 364 12.11 -5.42 -20.88
C TRP A 364 13.12 -6.49 -21.27
N CYS A 365 14.36 -6.07 -21.48
CA CYS A 365 15.47 -6.93 -21.82
C CYS A 365 16.65 -6.60 -20.89
N PHE A 366 17.04 -7.54 -20.05
CA PHE A 366 18.23 -7.40 -19.24
C PHE A 366 19.47 -7.65 -20.10
N LEU A 367 20.44 -6.73 -20.01
CA LEU A 367 21.72 -6.82 -20.71
C LEU A 367 22.84 -6.95 -19.69
N ALA A 368 23.74 -7.91 -19.91
CA ALA A 368 24.93 -8.08 -19.07
C ALA A 368 26.08 -8.69 -19.87
N GLU A 369 27.31 -8.40 -19.47
CA GLU A 369 28.51 -8.99 -20.04
C GLU A 369 28.86 -10.29 -19.31
N ILE A 370 29.20 -11.34 -20.05
CA ILE A 370 29.68 -12.60 -19.48
C ILE A 370 31.11 -12.40 -18.99
N ARG A 371 31.31 -12.50 -17.67
CA ARG A 371 32.63 -12.41 -17.03
C ARG A 371 33.30 -13.76 -16.87
N GLN A 372 32.52 -14.80 -16.56
CA GLN A 372 33.03 -16.15 -16.40
C GLN A 372 31.96 -17.18 -16.79
N VAL A 373 32.39 -18.31 -17.35
CA VAL A 373 31.51 -19.44 -17.69
C VAL A 373 31.96 -20.69 -16.94
N THR A 374 31.03 -21.29 -16.21
CA THR A 374 31.23 -22.57 -15.51
C THR A 374 30.18 -23.57 -15.98
N ALA A 375 30.61 -24.80 -16.27
CA ALA A 375 29.72 -25.88 -16.70
C ALA A 375 30.13 -27.18 -16.02
N PHE A 376 29.48 -27.51 -14.90
CA PHE A 376 29.70 -28.78 -14.19
C PHE A 376 28.44 -29.67 -14.25
N THR A 377 27.38 -29.33 -13.51
CA THR A 377 26.08 -30.02 -13.58
C THR A 377 25.05 -29.29 -14.45
N ARG A 378 25.17 -27.96 -14.53
CA ARG A 378 24.40 -27.07 -15.39
C ARG A 378 25.30 -25.92 -15.82
N LEU A 379 24.93 -25.22 -16.89
CA LEU A 379 25.60 -24.00 -17.29
C LEU A 379 25.36 -22.91 -16.25
N GLN A 380 26.40 -22.13 -15.95
CA GLN A 380 26.37 -21.02 -15.00
C GLN A 380 27.25 -19.90 -15.54
N PHE A 381 26.74 -18.67 -15.55
CA PHE A 381 27.55 -17.50 -15.88
C PHE A 381 27.70 -16.62 -14.64
N GLU A 382 28.92 -16.11 -14.45
CA GLU A 382 29.12 -14.87 -13.73
C GLU A 382 28.96 -13.75 -14.74
N ILE A 383 28.02 -12.83 -14.49
CA ILE A 383 27.73 -11.73 -15.42
C ILE A 383 27.82 -10.38 -14.70
N GLU A 384 28.19 -9.36 -15.44
CA GLU A 384 28.23 -7.98 -14.97
C GLU A 384 27.17 -7.16 -15.71
N ASP A 385 26.27 -6.53 -14.97
CA ASP A 385 25.19 -5.74 -15.56
C ASP A 385 25.66 -4.37 -16.06
N VAL A 386 24.72 -3.61 -16.62
CA VAL A 386 24.95 -2.29 -17.18
C VAL A 386 25.40 -1.22 -16.17
N ASP A 387 25.29 -1.47 -14.87
CA ASP A 387 25.75 -0.59 -13.79
C ASP A 387 27.03 -1.14 -13.11
N GLY A 388 27.60 -2.22 -13.64
CA GLY A 388 28.82 -2.84 -13.12
C GLY A 388 28.59 -3.83 -11.99
N GLN A 389 27.35 -4.21 -11.70
CA GLN A 389 27.04 -5.19 -10.66
C GLN A 389 27.30 -6.61 -11.16
N SER A 390 28.14 -7.37 -10.45
CA SER A 390 28.36 -8.79 -10.73
C SER A 390 27.33 -9.68 -10.02
N LEU A 391 26.74 -10.62 -10.76
CA LEU A 391 25.72 -11.53 -10.25
C LEU A 391 25.73 -12.89 -10.99
N PRO A 392 25.19 -13.95 -10.37
CA PRO A 392 25.10 -15.26 -11.00
C PRO A 392 23.87 -15.37 -11.92
N LEU A 393 24.05 -16.02 -13.07
CA LEU A 393 22.99 -16.46 -13.96
C LEU A 393 23.01 -17.99 -14.06
N PHE A 394 21.93 -18.62 -13.58
CA PHE A 394 21.80 -20.07 -13.55
C PHE A 394 20.76 -20.59 -14.53
N PHE A 395 21.13 -21.62 -15.27
CA PHE A 395 20.29 -22.25 -16.28
C PHE A 395 19.49 -23.42 -15.67
N TYR A 396 18.18 -23.23 -15.56
CA TYR A 396 17.19 -24.21 -15.08
C TYR A 396 16.27 -24.72 -16.21
N THR A 397 16.68 -24.51 -17.46
CA THR A 397 16.06 -25.10 -18.65
C THR A 397 16.19 -26.63 -18.62
N ASP A 398 15.32 -27.38 -19.31
CA ASP A 398 15.36 -28.86 -19.38
C ASP A 398 16.73 -29.42 -19.78
N GLY A 399 17.47 -28.71 -20.65
CA GLY A 399 18.83 -29.09 -21.07
C GLY A 399 19.96 -28.50 -20.23
N GLY A 400 19.68 -27.86 -19.09
CA GLY A 400 20.69 -27.23 -18.22
C GLY A 400 21.57 -26.18 -18.93
N GLY A 401 21.06 -25.50 -19.96
CA GLY A 401 21.81 -24.55 -20.78
C GLY A 401 22.58 -25.16 -21.97
N MET A 402 22.56 -26.48 -22.16
CA MET A 402 23.27 -27.18 -23.25
C MET A 402 22.70 -26.94 -24.65
N GLY A 403 21.52 -26.31 -24.74
CA GLY A 403 20.91 -25.90 -26.02
C GLY A 403 21.52 -24.62 -26.62
N LEU A 404 22.41 -23.93 -25.91
CA LEU A 404 23.16 -22.80 -26.43
C LEU A 404 24.37 -23.30 -27.23
N GLU A 405 24.56 -22.77 -28.44
CA GLU A 405 25.73 -23.08 -29.23
C GLU A 405 27.01 -22.69 -28.47
N ARG A 406 27.91 -23.65 -28.23
CA ARG A 406 29.18 -23.43 -27.50
C ARG A 406 30.04 -22.30 -28.11
N ALA A 407 29.90 -22.04 -29.41
CA ALA A 407 30.60 -20.95 -30.09
C ALA A 407 30.08 -19.55 -29.69
N GLN A 408 28.84 -19.45 -29.16
CA GLN A 408 28.18 -18.22 -28.75
C GLN A 408 28.38 -17.90 -27.26
N VAL A 409 28.87 -18.84 -26.46
CA VAL A 409 29.07 -18.68 -25.01
C VAL A 409 30.55 -18.43 -24.72
N LYS A 410 30.93 -17.15 -24.65
CA LYS A 410 32.32 -16.71 -24.41
C LYS A 410 32.34 -15.52 -23.47
N GLU A 411 33.42 -15.41 -22.70
CA GLU A 411 33.71 -14.22 -21.90
C GLU A 411 33.81 -12.99 -22.81
N GLY A 412 33.31 -11.85 -22.31
CA GLY A 412 33.20 -10.60 -23.06
C GLY A 412 31.99 -10.49 -23.99
N PHE A 413 31.18 -11.55 -24.14
CA PHE A 413 29.94 -11.50 -24.92
C PHE A 413 28.78 -10.97 -24.06
N THR A 414 27.80 -10.36 -24.72
CA THR A 414 26.60 -9.86 -24.06
C THR A 414 25.51 -10.91 -24.01
N VAL A 415 24.96 -11.15 -22.84
CA VAL A 415 23.68 -11.86 -22.68
C VAL A 415 22.54 -10.86 -22.69
N ALA A 416 21.51 -11.15 -23.48
CA ALA A 416 20.25 -10.41 -23.56
C ALA A 416 19.11 -11.34 -23.13
N ILE A 417 18.45 -11.04 -22.02
CA ILE A 417 17.39 -11.87 -21.44
C ILE A 417 16.08 -11.09 -21.43
N LEU A 418 15.12 -11.51 -22.24
CA LEU A 418 13.77 -10.95 -22.26
C LEU A 418 13.03 -11.32 -20.97
N GLN A 419 12.40 -10.32 -20.36
CA GLN A 419 11.61 -10.46 -19.13
C GLN A 419 12.38 -11.17 -18.00
N ALA A 420 13.67 -10.83 -17.85
CA ALA A 420 14.49 -11.34 -16.76
C ALA A 420 13.90 -10.94 -15.40
N LYS A 421 14.09 -11.79 -14.40
CA LYS A 421 13.63 -11.56 -13.02
C LYS A 421 14.76 -11.81 -12.03
N GLN A 422 14.73 -11.08 -10.93
CA GLN A 422 15.57 -11.38 -9.77
C GLN A 422 15.06 -12.67 -9.12
N HIS A 423 15.98 -13.56 -8.76
CA HIS A 423 15.69 -14.79 -8.05
C HIS A 423 16.59 -14.89 -6.81
N SER A 424 15.98 -15.26 -5.68
CA SER A 424 16.71 -15.52 -4.44
C SER A 424 17.02 -17.01 -4.32
N PHE A 425 18.31 -17.37 -4.46
CA PHE A 425 18.77 -18.75 -4.33
C PHE A 425 18.97 -19.13 -2.86
N ALA A 426 18.72 -20.39 -2.51
CA ALA A 426 18.79 -20.85 -1.12
C ALA A 426 20.20 -20.85 -0.51
N PHE A 427 21.23 -20.99 -1.35
CA PHE A 427 22.63 -21.13 -0.93
C PHE A 427 23.60 -20.24 -1.73
N ASP A 428 23.08 -19.21 -2.39
CA ASP A 428 23.87 -18.28 -3.19
C ASP A 428 23.31 -16.87 -3.09
N ARG A 429 24.05 -15.87 -3.55
CA ARG A 429 23.58 -14.48 -3.66
C ARG A 429 22.46 -14.38 -4.69
N PRO A 430 21.57 -13.37 -4.59
CA PRO A 430 20.54 -13.12 -5.59
C PRO A 430 21.12 -12.99 -6.99
N GLY A 431 20.42 -13.54 -7.98
CA GLY A 431 20.85 -13.54 -9.37
C GLY A 431 19.68 -13.77 -10.31
N ILE A 432 19.94 -14.29 -11.50
CA ILE A 432 18.91 -14.59 -12.49
C ILE A 432 18.77 -16.10 -12.64
N ARG A 433 17.54 -16.60 -12.48
CA ARG A 433 17.17 -17.98 -12.78
C ARG A 433 16.55 -18.03 -14.17
N HIS A 434 17.26 -18.62 -15.13
CA HIS A 434 16.79 -18.70 -16.51
C HIS A 434 16.20 -20.06 -16.85
N GLU A 435 14.92 -20.09 -17.21
CA GLU A 435 14.16 -21.32 -17.42
C GLU A 435 13.66 -21.48 -18.88
N GLN A 436 13.63 -20.40 -19.66
CA GLN A 436 13.05 -20.38 -21.00
C GLN A 436 14.09 -20.06 -22.09
N PRO A 437 14.68 -21.06 -22.77
CA PRO A 437 15.77 -20.86 -23.73
C PRO A 437 15.47 -19.81 -24.81
N THR A 438 14.21 -19.73 -25.25
CA THR A 438 13.76 -18.81 -26.32
C THR A 438 13.82 -17.33 -25.92
N ARG A 439 13.88 -17.02 -24.62
CA ARG A 439 13.91 -15.66 -24.09
C ARG A 439 15.32 -15.09 -23.95
N MET A 440 16.35 -15.86 -24.29
CA MET A 440 17.73 -15.39 -24.17
C MET A 440 18.48 -15.47 -25.50
N LYS A 441 19.33 -14.48 -25.74
CA LYS A 441 20.33 -14.51 -26.81
C LYS A 441 21.68 -14.07 -26.29
N VAL A 442 22.74 -14.68 -26.80
CA VAL A 442 24.11 -14.22 -26.58
C VAL A 442 24.64 -13.57 -27.87
N ARG A 443 25.29 -12.42 -27.72
CA ARG A 443 25.78 -11.60 -28.85
C ARG A 443 27.23 -11.21 -28.62
N ARG A 444 28.01 -11.20 -29.72
CA ARG A 444 29.45 -10.88 -29.73
C ARG A 444 29.76 -9.39 -29.46
N THR A 445 28.75 -8.52 -29.49
CA THR A 445 28.93 -7.09 -29.23
C THR A 445 29.08 -6.88 -27.73
N PRO A 446 30.15 -6.23 -27.23
CA PRO A 446 30.27 -5.90 -25.82
C PRO A 446 29.18 -4.91 -25.40
N VAL A 447 28.70 -4.98 -24.16
CA VAL A 447 27.85 -3.93 -23.56
C VAL A 447 28.74 -2.71 -23.32
N THR A 448 29.11 -1.98 -24.37
CA THR A 448 29.75 -0.67 -24.21
C THR A 448 28.66 0.36 -23.92
N ILE A 449 28.01 0.21 -22.78
CA ILE A 449 27.14 1.21 -22.14
C ILE A 449 27.82 1.63 -20.84
N ARG A 450 29.12 1.93 -20.89
CA ARG A 450 29.76 2.65 -19.79
C ARG A 450 29.26 4.10 -19.88
N ALA A 451 28.47 4.51 -18.90
CA ALA A 451 28.10 5.90 -18.71
C ALA A 451 29.39 6.73 -18.66
N VAL A 452 29.50 7.73 -19.54
CA VAL A 452 30.38 8.87 -19.33
C VAL A 452 29.59 9.89 -18.54
#